data_AF-A0AAE4IPD6-F1
#
_entry.id   AF-A0AAE4IPD6-F1
#
_cell.length_a   1.000
_cell.length_b   1.000
_cell.length_c   1.000
_cell.angle_alpha   90.00
_cell.angle_beta   90.00
_cell.angle_gamma   90.00
#
_symmetry.space_group_name_H-M   'P 1'
#
loop_
_entity.id
_entity.type
_entity.pdbx_description
1 polymer ?
#
loop_
_entity_poly.entity_id
_entity_poly.type
_entity_poly.pdbx_seq_one_letter_code
_entity_poly.pdbx_strand_id
1 'polypeptide(L)'
;MQALITRFAAFWFAAWHLRQAPLRDASAQTRAAWLRDHNGQFAGRWFALGAGLWLVFMTPFVNAWPIALVGLFGLIMGMWHIGWQIVAQKRAGPPAIDPPVEFRPEDQQAEGNDDDAH
;
A
#
# COMPACT_ATOMS: atom_id res chain seq x y z
N MET A 1 -12.64 -14.46 17.88
CA MET A 1 -11.61 -15.11 17.04
C MET A 1 -11.77 -14.79 15.56
N GLN A 2 -12.95 -14.96 14.95
CA GLN A 2 -13.20 -14.63 13.53
C GLN A 2 -12.85 -13.18 13.16
N ALA A 3 -13.24 -12.19 13.98
CA ALA A 3 -12.94 -10.78 13.70
C ALA A 3 -11.43 -10.46 13.66
N LEU A 4 -10.62 -11.14 14.46
CA LEU A 4 -9.15 -10.97 14.46
C LEU A 4 -8.55 -11.54 13.17
N ILE A 5 -9.00 -12.72 12.75
CA ILE A 5 -8.56 -13.36 11.51
C ILE A 5 -8.92 -12.48 10.30
N THR A 6 -10.13 -11.92 10.29
CA THR A 6 -10.57 -11.01 9.22
C THR A 6 -9.72 -9.75 9.16
N ARG A 7 -9.42 -9.13 10.31
CA ARG A 7 -8.53 -7.96 10.39
C ARG A 7 -7.11 -8.27 9.93
N PHE A 8 -6.58 -9.42 10.33
CA PHE A 8 -5.24 -9.85 9.93
C PHE A 8 -5.16 -10.12 8.43
N ALA A 9 -6.14 -10.84 7.87
CA ALA A 9 -6.23 -11.07 6.44
C ALA A 9 -6.40 -9.75 5.66
N ALA A 10 -7.18 -8.80 6.18
CA ALA A 10 -7.33 -7.47 5.58
C ALA A 10 -6.07 -6.61 5.61
N PHE A 11 -5.21 -6.83 6.61
CA PHE A 11 -3.94 -6.13 6.73
C PHE A 11 -2.92 -6.64 5.69
N TRP A 12 -2.89 -7.95 5.46
CA TRP A 12 -1.93 -8.57 4.54
C TRP A 12 -2.42 -8.65 3.08
N PHE A 13 -3.73 -8.74 2.86
CA PHE A 13 -4.29 -8.99 1.54
C PHE A 13 -5.31 -7.92 1.13
N ALA A 14 -5.01 -7.22 0.04
CA ALA A 14 -5.88 -6.20 -0.53
C ALA A 14 -7.28 -6.74 -0.90
N ALA A 15 -7.36 -7.97 -1.44
CA ALA A 15 -8.63 -8.62 -1.78
C ALA A 15 -9.53 -8.82 -0.55
N TRP A 16 -8.94 -9.09 0.61
CA TRP A 16 -9.68 -9.24 1.86
C TRP A 16 -10.08 -7.89 2.46
N HIS A 17 -9.26 -6.87 2.23
CA HIS A 17 -9.59 -5.49 2.58
C HIS A 17 -10.80 -4.98 1.79
N LEU A 18 -10.83 -5.23 0.47
CA LEU A 18 -11.94 -4.84 -0.42
C LEU A 18 -13.29 -5.47 -0.07
N ARG A 19 -13.29 -6.56 0.72
CA ARG A 19 -14.51 -7.23 1.19
C ARG A 19 -15.14 -6.57 2.41
N GLN A 20 -14.51 -5.57 3.01
CA GLN A 20 -15.05 -4.85 4.16
C GLN A 20 -15.76 -3.57 3.75
N ALA A 21 -16.79 -3.18 4.52
CA ALA A 21 -17.42 -1.87 4.38
C ALA A 21 -16.39 -0.77 4.72
N PRO A 22 -16.42 0.39 4.03
CA PRO A 22 -17.37 0.81 2.99
C PRO A 22 -17.04 0.31 1.57
N LEU A 23 -15.85 -0.25 1.34
CA LEU A 23 -15.36 -0.60 0.00
C LEU A 23 -16.11 -1.78 -0.63
N ARG A 24 -16.67 -2.68 0.18
CA ARG A 24 -17.54 -3.77 -0.28
C ARG A 24 -18.69 -3.25 -1.13
N ASP A 25 -19.29 -2.15 -0.69
CA ASP A 25 -20.51 -1.56 -1.24
C ASP A 25 -20.21 -0.49 -2.30
N ALA A 26 -18.92 -0.18 -2.52
CA ALA A 26 -18.47 0.78 -3.51
C ALA A 26 -18.51 0.23 -4.94
N SER A 27 -18.53 1.15 -5.92
CA SER A 27 -18.51 0.80 -7.34
C SER A 27 -17.24 0.03 -7.74
N ALA A 28 -17.30 -0.71 -8.86
CA ALA A 28 -16.14 -1.45 -9.37
C ALA A 28 -14.95 -0.54 -9.70
N GLN A 29 -15.21 0.67 -10.23
CA GLN A 29 -14.17 1.67 -10.51
C GLN A 29 -13.55 2.23 -9.23
N THR A 30 -14.36 2.56 -8.22
CA THR A 30 -13.86 3.03 -6.93
C THR A 30 -12.96 1.99 -6.25
N ARG A 31 -13.33 0.71 -6.32
CA ARG A 31 -12.49 -0.39 -5.80
C ARG A 31 -11.17 -0.53 -6.57
N ALA A 32 -11.19 -0.36 -7.89
CA ALA A 32 -9.99 -0.42 -8.71
C ALA A 32 -9.03 0.75 -8.44
N ALA A 33 -9.57 1.97 -8.29
CA ALA A 33 -8.80 3.15 -7.90
C ALA A 33 -8.18 2.99 -6.51
N TRP A 34 -8.97 2.56 -5.52
CA TRP A 34 -8.46 2.29 -4.18
C TRP A 34 -7.34 1.26 -4.18
N LEU A 35 -7.54 0.16 -4.93
CA LEU A 35 -6.53 -0.89 -5.06
C LEU A 35 -5.25 -0.33 -5.67
N ARG A 36 -5.35 0.45 -6.76
CA ARG A 36 -4.18 1.11 -7.38
C ARG A 36 -3.39 1.93 -6.36
N ASP A 37 -4.06 2.71 -5.52
CA ASP A 37 -3.43 3.64 -4.57
C ASP A 37 -2.80 2.90 -3.38
N HIS A 38 -3.40 1.79 -2.93
CA HIS A 38 -2.97 1.09 -1.71
C HIS A 38 -2.11 -0.14 -1.98
N ASN A 39 -2.05 -0.64 -3.21
CA ASN A 39 -1.34 -1.88 -3.52
C ASN A 39 0.17 -1.76 -3.27
N GLY A 40 0.74 -0.55 -3.34
CA GLY A 40 2.13 -0.29 -2.93
C GLY A 40 2.39 -0.63 -1.46
N GLN A 41 1.42 -0.34 -0.58
CA GLN A 41 1.54 -0.65 0.85
C GLN A 41 1.51 -2.16 1.10
N PHE A 42 0.63 -2.89 0.41
CA PHE A 42 0.57 -4.35 0.51
C PHE A 42 1.84 -5.00 -0.06
N ALA A 43 2.29 -4.57 -1.24
CA ALA A 43 3.54 -5.02 -1.84
C ALA A 43 4.73 -4.75 -0.92
N GLY A 44 4.81 -3.57 -0.31
CA GLY A 44 5.85 -3.20 0.66
C GLY A 44 5.87 -4.11 1.89
N ARG A 45 4.71 -4.49 2.44
CA ARG A 45 4.62 -5.43 3.57
C ARG A 45 5.15 -6.82 3.19
N TRP A 46 4.77 -7.33 2.01
CA TRP A 46 5.26 -8.61 1.51
C TRP A 46 6.75 -8.59 1.17
N PHE A 47 7.24 -7.48 0.59
CA PHE A 47 8.66 -7.29 0.34
C PHE A 47 9.46 -7.25 1.64
N ALA A 48 8.99 -6.49 2.65
CA ALA A 48 9.64 -6.43 3.96
C ALA A 48 9.69 -7.81 4.63
N LEU A 49 8.61 -8.61 4.52
CA LEU A 49 8.60 -9.99 5.01
C LEU A 49 9.61 -10.86 4.27
N GLY A 50 9.66 -10.76 2.94
CA GLY A 50 10.65 -11.48 2.12
C GLY A 50 12.09 -11.08 2.45
N ALA A 51 12.37 -9.79 2.59
CA ALA A 51 13.68 -9.27 2.95
C ALA A 51 14.11 -9.69 4.37
N GLY A 52 13.20 -9.61 5.34
CA GLY A 52 13.45 -10.09 6.70
C GLY A 52 13.77 -11.57 6.71
N LEU A 53 13.04 -12.37 5.93
CA LEU A 53 13.33 -13.79 5.84
C LEU A 53 14.63 -14.11 5.08
N TRP A 54 14.97 -13.32 4.05
CA TRP A 54 16.25 -13.43 3.37
C TRP A 54 17.42 -13.18 4.32
N LEU A 55 17.33 -12.20 5.21
CA LEU A 55 18.33 -11.97 6.26
C LEU A 55 18.44 -13.17 7.22
N VAL A 56 17.31 -13.79 7.57
CA VAL A 56 17.29 -15.04 8.35
C VAL A 56 18.01 -16.16 7.58
N PHE A 57 17.82 -16.27 6.27
CA PHE A 57 18.54 -17.23 5.40
C PHE A 57 20.03 -16.97 5.25
N MET A 58 20.46 -15.72 5.35
CA MET A 58 21.89 -15.36 5.33
C MET A 58 22.60 -15.75 6.63
N THR A 59 21.87 -16.15 7.67
CA THR A 59 22.47 -16.70 8.89
C THR A 59 22.74 -18.20 8.76
N PRO A 60 23.91 -18.70 9.19
CA PRO A 60 24.31 -20.10 9.02
C PRO A 60 23.48 -21.09 9.87
N PHE A 61 22.60 -20.60 10.73
CA PHE A 61 21.83 -21.40 11.69
C PHE A 61 20.45 -21.85 11.15
N VAL A 62 20.09 -21.43 9.94
CA VAL A 62 18.74 -21.62 9.38
C VAL A 62 18.80 -22.51 8.14
N ASN A 63 19.13 -23.78 8.35
CA ASN A 63 18.93 -24.86 7.36
C ASN A 63 17.59 -25.59 7.58
N ALA A 64 16.55 -24.86 7.96
CA ALA A 64 15.23 -25.43 8.23
C ALA A 64 14.31 -25.24 7.02
N TRP A 65 13.97 -26.34 6.35
CA TRP A 65 13.06 -26.36 5.20
C TRP A 65 11.71 -25.62 5.40
N PRO A 66 11.09 -25.56 6.60
CA PRO A 66 9.82 -24.85 6.76
C PRO A 66 9.98 -23.33 6.58
N ILE A 67 11.11 -22.77 6.98
CA ILE A 67 11.40 -21.34 6.83
C ILE A 67 11.55 -21.01 5.34
N ALA A 68 12.06 -21.95 4.54
CA ALA A 68 12.27 -21.71 3.09
C ALA A 68 10.93 -21.63 2.36
N LEU A 69 9.97 -22.45 2.77
CA LEU A 69 8.60 -22.40 2.25
C LEU A 69 7.90 -21.08 2.59
N VAL A 70 8.10 -20.55 3.80
CA VAL A 70 7.55 -19.23 4.18
C VAL A 70 8.14 -18.12 3.32
N GLY A 71 9.43 -18.22 2.98
CA GLY A 71 10.12 -17.25 2.11
C GLY A 71 9.63 -17.28 0.69
N LEU A 72 9.54 -18.48 0.14
CA LEU A 72 8.99 -18.69 -1.19
C LEU A 72 7.54 -18.19 -1.26
N PHE A 73 6.74 -18.47 -0.23
CA PHE A 73 5.37 -17.96 -0.14
C PHE A 73 5.34 -16.43 -0.10
N GLY A 74 6.18 -15.80 0.72
CA GLY A 74 6.29 -14.34 0.80
C GLY A 74 6.69 -13.71 -0.54
N LEU A 75 7.64 -14.33 -1.27
CA LEU A 75 8.06 -13.88 -2.59
C LEU A 75 6.94 -14.00 -3.63
N ILE A 76 6.26 -15.15 -3.69
CA ILE A 76 5.10 -15.38 -4.57
C ILE A 76 4.01 -14.34 -4.28
N MET A 77 3.72 -14.08 -3.01
CA MET A 77 2.73 -13.10 -2.61
C MET A 77 3.12 -11.67 -2.99
N GLY A 78 4.40 -11.30 -2.84
CA GLY A 78 4.92 -10.02 -3.31
C GLY A 78 4.73 -9.85 -4.82
N MET A 79 5.11 -10.85 -5.62
CA MET A 79 4.91 -10.86 -7.08
C MET A 79 3.44 -10.79 -7.48
N TRP A 80 2.57 -11.53 -6.79
CA TRP A 80 1.12 -11.49 -6.98
C TRP A 80 0.57 -10.08 -6.78
N HIS A 81 1.00 -9.40 -5.72
CA HIS A 81 0.61 -8.02 -5.46
C HIS A 81 1.06 -7.09 -6.58
N ILE A 82 2.31 -7.17 -7.04
CA ILE A 82 2.79 -6.36 -8.18
C ILE A 82 1.95 -6.64 -9.44
N GLY A 83 1.61 -7.89 -9.71
CA GLY A 83 0.73 -8.26 -10.83
C GLY A 83 -0.64 -7.58 -10.76
N TRP A 84 -1.25 -7.53 -9.57
CA TRP A 84 -2.51 -6.82 -9.35
C TRP A 84 -2.40 -5.30 -9.52
N GLN A 85 -1.21 -4.73 -9.29
CA GLN A 85 -0.90 -3.31 -9.53
C GLN A 85 -1.05 -2.99 -11.01
N ILE A 86 -0.46 -3.83 -11.86
CA ILE A 86 -0.50 -3.70 -13.32
C ILE A 86 -1.92 -3.85 -13.84
N VAL A 87 -2.68 -4.83 -13.33
CA VAL A 87 -4.09 -5.04 -13.71
C VAL A 87 -4.97 -3.87 -13.25
N ALA A 88 -4.77 -3.36 -12.04
CA ALA A 88 -5.54 -2.24 -11.50
C ALA A 88 -5.25 -0.94 -12.26
N GLN A 89 -3.98 -0.65 -12.58
CA GLN A 89 -3.60 0.49 -13.40
C GLN A 89 -4.22 0.42 -14.80
N LYS A 90 -4.23 -0.77 -15.43
CA LYS A 90 -4.91 -0.98 -16.72
C LYS A 90 -6.42 -0.74 -16.66
N ARG A 91 -7.08 -1.03 -15.53
CA ARG A 91 -8.54 -0.88 -15.36
C ARG A 91 -8.99 0.49 -14.88
N ALA A 92 -8.20 1.16 -14.04
CA ALA A 92 -8.56 2.45 -13.45
C ALA A 92 -8.27 3.64 -14.38
N GLY A 93 -7.41 3.47 -15.38
CA GLY A 93 -6.95 4.55 -16.23
C GLY A 93 -5.80 5.36 -15.59
N PRO A 94 -5.25 6.36 -16.30
CA PRO A 94 -4.20 7.22 -15.78
C PRO A 94 -4.67 7.89 -14.48
N PRO A 95 -3.76 8.19 -13.52
CA PRO A 95 -4.08 9.04 -12.39
C PRO A 95 -4.75 10.33 -12.86
N ALA A 96 -5.75 10.81 -12.12
CA ALA A 96 -6.20 12.20 -12.29
C ALA A 96 -4.95 13.08 -12.11
N ILE A 97 -4.59 13.81 -13.17
CA ILE A 97 -3.54 14.81 -13.10
C ILE A 97 -4.12 15.93 -12.25
N ASP A 98 -3.51 16.23 -11.11
CA ASP A 98 -3.92 17.38 -10.32
C ASP A 98 -3.83 18.64 -11.18
N PRO A 99 -4.83 19.54 -11.10
CA PRO A 99 -4.76 20.80 -11.83
C PRO A 99 -3.47 21.52 -11.42
N PRO A 100 -2.79 22.20 -12.36
CA PRO A 100 -1.56 22.92 -12.08
C PRO A 100 -1.73 23.80 -10.84
N VAL A 101 -0.85 23.64 -9.85
CA VAL A 101 -0.85 24.51 -8.68
C VAL A 101 -0.51 25.92 -9.16
N GLU A 102 -1.40 26.88 -8.90
CA GLU A 102 -1.07 28.29 -9.11
C GLU A 102 0.09 28.66 -8.17
N PHE A 103 1.25 28.94 -8.76
CA PHE A 103 2.38 29.50 -8.03
C PHE A 103 1.93 30.85 -7.45
N ARG A 104 1.84 30.95 -6.12
CA ARG A 104 1.64 32.24 -5.47
C ARG A 104 2.89 33.10 -5.74
N PRO A 105 2.77 34.29 -6.33
CA PRO A 105 3.89 35.22 -6.41
C PRO A 105 4.38 35.56 -4.99
N GLU A 106 5.70 35.64 -4.82
CA GLU A 106 6.41 35.76 -3.54
C GLU A 106 6.09 37.08 -2.80
N ASP A 107 5.41 38.00 -3.47
CA ASP A 107 5.15 39.38 -3.08
C ASP A 107 4.13 39.53 -1.92
N GLN A 108 3.44 38.46 -1.51
CA GLN A 108 2.40 38.49 -0.47
C GLN A 108 2.82 37.92 0.90
N GLN A 109 4.08 37.52 1.08
CA GLN A 109 4.55 36.97 2.38
C GLN A 109 4.98 38.05 3.40
N ALA A 110 5.03 39.33 3.02
CA ALA A 110 5.63 40.39 3.83
C ALA A 110 4.65 41.31 4.60
N GLU A 111 3.33 41.21 4.39
CA GLU A 111 2.34 42.06 5.07
C GLU A 111 1.43 41.23 5.97
N GLY A 112 1.82 41.03 7.23
CA GLY A 112 0.92 40.37 8.19
C GLY A 112 1.50 39.99 9.54
N ASN A 113 2.50 40.69 10.07
CA ASN A 113 2.99 40.42 11.43
C ASN A 113 3.51 41.67 12.17
N ASP A 114 2.84 42.81 12.03
CA ASP A 114 3.03 43.97 12.90
C ASP A 114 1.64 44.49 13.27
N ASP A 115 1.08 44.00 14.38
CA ASP A 115 0.08 44.68 15.21
C ASP A 115 -0.33 43.70 16.32
N ASP A 116 0.28 43.82 17.50
CA ASP A 116 -0.31 43.53 18.83
C ASP A 116 0.77 43.59 19.93
N ALA A 117 1.11 44.81 20.38
CA ALA A 117 1.76 45.04 21.67
C ALA A 117 1.43 46.45 22.19
N HIS A 118 0.31 46.58 22.90
CA HIS A 118 0.00 47.69 23.79
C HIS A 118 -0.16 47.19 25.23
#